data_AF-B5JH85-F1
#
_entry.id   AF-B5JH85-F1
#
_cell.length_a   1.000
_cell.length_b   1.000
_cell.length_c   1.000
_cell.angle_alpha   90.00
_cell.angle_beta   90.00
_cell.angle_gamma   90.00
#
_symmetry.space_group_name_H-M   'P 1'
#
loop_
_entity.id
_entity.type
_entity.pdbx_description
1 polymer ?
#
loop_
_entity_poly.entity_id
_entity_poly.type
_entity_poly.pdbx_seq_one_letter_code
_entity_poly.pdbx_strand_id
1 'polypeptide(L)'
;MASNSHPSYFKIYLLLLGLFVVSVLGPEFADLAGLEKGPVRLIIILVTAFGIALVKAYYVLAYFMHLKFEKIYAPYILISMVALLFVFFFGTATDAMKSEGHNWKKIEVVLPEDEGFESHGDSHGEDHGDH
;
A
#
# COMPACT_ATOMS: atom_id res chain seq x y z
N MET A 1 -22.22 3.56 -42.75
CA MET A 1 -22.57 3.95 -41.37
C MET A 1 -21.31 3.86 -40.53
N ALA A 2 -20.72 5.00 -40.15
CA ALA A 2 -19.51 5.02 -39.34
C ALA A 2 -19.86 4.66 -37.90
N SER A 3 -19.51 3.46 -37.44
CA SER A 3 -19.59 3.12 -36.03
C SER A 3 -18.50 3.91 -35.29
N ASN A 4 -18.87 5.05 -34.72
CA ASN A 4 -17.99 5.78 -33.81
C ASN A 4 -17.75 4.91 -32.57
N SER A 5 -16.62 4.20 -32.56
CA SER A 5 -16.16 3.36 -31.46
C SER A 5 -15.76 4.25 -30.28
N HIS A 6 -16.76 4.81 -29.60
CA HIS A 6 -16.57 5.60 -28.40
C HIS A 6 -16.23 4.61 -27.26
N PRO A 7 -15.07 4.74 -26.59
CA PRO A 7 -14.75 3.84 -25.50
C PRO A 7 -15.81 3.97 -24.40
N SER A 8 -16.39 2.84 -24.03
CA SER A 8 -17.47 2.79 -23.07
C SER A 8 -16.90 2.97 -21.66
N TYR A 9 -16.76 4.22 -21.20
CA TYR A 9 -16.26 4.57 -19.85
C TYR A 9 -17.01 3.85 -18.73
N PHE A 10 -18.29 3.56 -18.94
CA PHE A 10 -19.12 2.76 -18.04
C PHE A 10 -18.57 1.34 -17.80
N LYS A 11 -17.98 0.70 -18.82
CA LYS A 11 -17.36 -0.64 -18.69
C LYS A 11 -16.09 -0.58 -17.83
N ILE A 12 -15.27 0.46 -18.02
CA ILE A 12 -14.06 0.66 -17.21
C ILE A 12 -14.45 1.02 -15.77
N TYR A 13 -15.48 1.84 -15.57
CA TYR A 13 -16.03 2.12 -14.24
C TYR A 13 -16.45 0.84 -13.52
N LEU A 14 -17.23 -0.04 -14.17
CA LEU A 14 -17.62 -1.32 -13.59
C LEU A 14 -16.43 -2.22 -13.29
N LEU A 15 -15.41 -2.24 -14.16
CA LEU A 15 -14.17 -2.98 -13.91
C LEU A 15 -13.43 -2.45 -12.67
N LEU A 16 -13.29 -1.13 -12.53
CA LEU A 16 -12.68 -0.51 -11.36
C LEU A 16 -13.49 -0.75 -10.08
N LEU A 17 -14.82 -0.75 -10.18
CA LEU A 17 -15.71 -1.06 -9.07
C LEU A 17 -15.57 -2.52 -8.63
N GLY A 18 -15.50 -3.46 -9.58
CA GLY A 18 -15.20 -4.86 -9.29
C GLY A 18 -13.83 -5.03 -8.63
N LEU A 19 -12.80 -4.37 -9.15
CA LEU A 19 -11.46 -4.38 -8.55
C LEU A 19 -11.45 -3.81 -7.12
N PHE A 20 -12.28 -2.79 -6.87
CA PHE A 20 -12.46 -2.24 -5.53
C PHE A 20 -13.14 -3.22 -4.58
N VAL A 21 -14.24 -3.87 -5.00
CA VAL A 21 -14.91 -4.89 -4.19
C VAL A 21 -13.95 -6.03 -3.85
N VAL A 22 -13.18 -6.51 -4.84
CA VAL A 22 -12.15 -7.54 -4.61
C VAL A 22 -11.09 -7.05 -3.61
N SER A 23 -10.66 -5.78 -3.69
CA SER A 23 -9.70 -5.23 -2.74
C SER A 23 -10.24 -5.16 -1.30
N VAL A 24 -11.53 -4.86 -1.13
CA VAL A 24 -12.19 -4.79 0.18
C VAL A 24 -12.39 -6.18 0.76
N LEU A 25 -12.74 -7.16 -0.08
CA LEU A 25 -12.93 -8.55 0.34
C LEU A 25 -11.62 -9.32 0.46
N GLY A 26 -10.52 -8.82 -0.08
CA GLY A 26 -9.21 -9.48 -0.07
C GLY A 26 -8.74 -9.93 1.33
N PRO A 27 -8.80 -9.07 2.37
CA PRO A 27 -8.47 -9.45 3.75
C PRO A 27 -9.37 -10.58 4.28
N GLU A 28 -10.66 -10.55 3.99
CA GLU A 28 -11.63 -11.57 4.41
C GLU A 28 -11.38 -12.92 3.73
N PHE A 29 -10.96 -12.91 2.46
CA PHE A 29 -10.52 -14.12 1.77
C PHE A 29 -9.22 -14.70 2.34
N ALA A 30 -8.30 -13.84 2.79
CA ALA A 30 -7.09 -14.28 3.46
C ALA A 30 -7.40 -14.96 4.81
N ASP A 31 -8.42 -14.47 5.51
CA ASP A 31 -8.88 -15.04 6.79
C ASP A 31 -9.61 -16.37 6.58
N LEU A 32 -10.43 -16.49 5.52
CA LEU A 32 -11.10 -17.75 5.16
C LEU A 32 -10.13 -18.85 4.69
N ALA A 33 -8.96 -18.48 4.16
CA ALA A 33 -7.94 -19.43 3.67
C ALA A 33 -7.16 -20.14 4.79
N GLY A 34 -7.46 -19.88 6.07
CA GLY A 34 -6.86 -20.60 7.21
C GLY A 34 -5.41 -20.17 7.51
N LEU A 35 -4.98 -19.00 7.03
CA LEU A 35 -3.67 -18.43 7.32
C LEU A 35 -3.73 -17.66 8.65
N GLU A 36 -3.98 -18.40 9.74
CA GLU A 36 -4.45 -17.79 10.99
C GLU A 36 -3.46 -16.81 11.64
N LYS A 37 -2.14 -17.08 11.69
CA LYS A 37 -1.20 -16.16 12.39
C LYS A 37 0.22 -16.23 11.83
N GLY A 38 0.73 -15.11 11.30
CA GLY A 38 2.13 -14.95 10.94
C GLY A 38 2.41 -13.74 10.03
N PRO A 39 3.69 -13.33 9.87
CA PRO A 39 4.08 -12.21 9.01
C PRO A 39 3.69 -12.43 7.54
N VAL A 40 3.47 -13.69 7.15
CA VAL A 40 3.03 -14.08 5.80
C VAL A 40 1.64 -13.50 5.46
N ARG A 41 0.72 -13.37 6.42
CA ARG A 41 -0.60 -12.76 6.20
C ARG A 41 -0.46 -11.29 5.78
N LEU A 42 0.38 -10.54 6.51
CA LEU A 42 0.65 -9.14 6.21
C LEU A 42 1.25 -8.97 4.81
N ILE A 43 2.19 -9.83 4.43
CA ILE A 43 2.80 -9.80 3.10
C ILE A 43 1.74 -10.06 2.02
N ILE A 44 0.88 -11.06 2.19
CA ILE A 44 -0.18 -11.36 1.22
C ILE A 44 -1.14 -10.19 1.09
N ILE A 45 -1.64 -9.65 2.20
CA ILE A 45 -2.56 -8.50 2.20
C ILE A 45 -1.89 -7.30 1.53
N LEU A 46 -0.62 -7.02 1.85
CA LEU A 46 0.11 -5.90 1.27
C LEU A 46 0.32 -6.09 -0.23
N VAL A 47 0.76 -7.27 -0.68
CA VAL A 47 0.97 -7.58 -2.10
C VAL A 47 -0.34 -7.50 -2.87
N THR A 48 -1.43 -8.07 -2.34
CA THR A 48 -2.75 -8.02 -2.97
C THR A 48 -3.28 -6.59 -3.04
N ALA A 49 -3.23 -5.83 -1.93
CA ALA A 49 -3.69 -4.45 -1.89
C ALA A 49 -2.87 -3.55 -2.84
N PHE A 50 -1.54 -3.63 -2.79
CA PHE A 50 -0.66 -2.82 -3.62
C PHE A 50 -0.73 -3.21 -5.10
N GLY A 51 -0.81 -4.51 -5.39
CA GLY A 51 -0.97 -5.03 -6.74
C GLY A 51 -2.27 -4.54 -7.39
N ILE A 52 -3.39 -4.66 -6.67
CA ILE A 52 -4.69 -4.13 -7.14
C ILE A 52 -4.64 -2.62 -7.32
N ALA A 53 -4.00 -1.89 -6.39
CA ALA A 53 -3.86 -0.43 -6.48
C ALA A 53 -3.09 0.01 -7.74
N LEU A 54 -2.00 -0.68 -8.10
CA LEU A 54 -1.22 -0.40 -9.31
C LEU A 54 -2.04 -0.63 -10.58
N VAL A 55 -2.77 -1.74 -10.67
CA VAL A 55 -3.67 -2.03 -11.80
C VAL A 55 -4.75 -0.95 -11.91
N LYS A 56 -5.37 -0.59 -10.78
CA LYS A 56 -6.39 0.46 -10.73
C LYS A 56 -5.84 1.80 -11.23
N ALA A 57 -4.67 2.20 -10.74
CA ALA A 57 -4.01 3.45 -11.15
C ALA A 57 -3.72 3.46 -12.66
N TYR A 58 -3.22 2.35 -13.22
CA TYR A 58 -3.00 2.23 -14.66
C TYR A 58 -4.28 2.47 -15.47
N TYR A 59 -5.39 1.83 -15.10
CA TYR A 59 -6.68 2.03 -15.77
C TYR A 59 -7.20 3.47 -15.62
N VAL A 60 -7.00 4.09 -14.45
CA VAL A 60 -7.37 5.49 -14.23
C VAL A 60 -6.57 6.43 -15.13
N LEU A 61 -5.24 6.26 -15.21
CA LEU A 61 -4.38 7.06 -16.09
C LEU A 61 -4.72 6.85 -17.57
N ALA A 62 -4.83 5.59 -18.01
CA ALA A 62 -5.01 5.25 -19.41
C ALA A 62 -6.39 5.63 -19.97
N TYR A 63 -7.44 5.63 -19.13
CA TYR A 63 -8.81 5.84 -19.57
C TYR A 63 -9.47 7.11 -19.03
N PHE A 64 -9.25 7.51 -17.76
CA PHE A 64 -9.91 8.69 -17.17
C PHE A 64 -9.09 9.98 -17.29
N MET A 65 -7.76 9.92 -17.24
CA MET A 65 -6.91 11.09 -17.49
C MET A 65 -6.75 11.45 -18.98
N HIS A 66 -7.53 10.83 -19.87
CA HIS A 66 -7.55 11.13 -21.31
C HIS A 66 -6.21 10.97 -22.05
N LEU A 67 -5.25 10.20 -21.51
CA LEU A 67 -3.98 9.82 -22.17
C LEU A 67 -4.16 8.80 -23.33
N LYS A 68 -5.24 8.96 -24.11
CA LYS A 68 -5.62 8.04 -25.21
C LYS A 68 -4.60 7.99 -26.34
N PHE A 69 -3.86 9.07 -26.57
CA PHE A 69 -2.90 9.20 -27.67
C PHE A 69 -1.52 8.58 -27.38
N GLU A 70 -1.20 8.37 -26.10
CA GLU A 70 0.16 8.00 -25.67
C GLU A 70 0.14 6.95 -24.55
N LYS A 71 -0.71 5.92 -24.70
CA LYS A 71 -0.82 4.81 -23.73
C LYS A 71 0.51 4.11 -23.47
N ILE A 72 1.45 4.20 -24.42
CA ILE A 72 2.79 3.65 -24.26
C ILE A 72 3.55 4.34 -23.11
N TYR A 73 3.35 5.64 -22.90
CA TYR A 73 4.04 6.43 -21.87
C TYR A 73 3.38 6.37 -20.49
N ALA A 74 2.09 6.03 -20.42
CA ALA A 74 1.35 5.89 -19.18
C ALA A 74 2.04 5.02 -18.10
N PRO A 75 2.54 3.80 -18.40
CA PRO A 75 3.25 3.00 -17.40
C PRO A 75 4.59 3.62 -17.00
N TYR A 76 5.31 4.27 -17.91
CA TYR A 76 6.59 4.91 -17.58
C TYR A 76 6.41 6.09 -16.62
N ILE A 77 5.37 6.92 -16.81
CA ILE A 77 5.03 8.02 -15.90
C ILE A 77 4.54 7.47 -14.55
N LEU A 78 3.72 6.42 -14.56
CA LEU A 78 3.27 5.78 -13.31
C LEU A 78 4.46 5.22 -12.53
N ILE A 79 5.34 4.48 -13.19
CA ILE A 79 6.53 3.88 -12.57
C ILE A 79 7.47 4.96 -12.05
N SER A 80 7.70 6.05 -12.79
CA SER A 80 8.58 7.13 -12.33
C SER A 80 8.02 7.83 -11.08
N MET A 81 6.71 8.09 -11.02
CA MET A 81 6.08 8.67 -9.83
C MET A 81 6.14 7.71 -8.63
N VAL A 82 5.85 6.43 -8.84
CA VAL A 82 5.94 5.41 -7.79
C VAL A 82 7.39 5.28 -7.30
N ALA A 83 8.38 5.28 -8.21
CA ALA A 83 9.79 5.21 -7.85
C ALA A 83 10.23 6.44 -7.03
N LEU A 84 9.83 7.65 -7.42
CA LEU A 84 10.11 8.86 -6.64
C LEU A 84 9.47 8.82 -5.26
N LEU A 85 8.23 8.33 -5.15
CA LEU A 85 7.56 8.12 -3.86
C LEU A 85 8.28 7.10 -3.00
N PHE A 86 8.77 6.00 -3.59
CA PHE A 86 9.57 5.01 -2.85
C PHE A 86 10.88 5.61 -2.34
N VAL A 87 11.61 6.35 -3.19
CA VAL A 87 12.85 7.03 -2.77
C VAL A 87 12.56 8.02 -1.64
N PHE A 88 11.50 8.82 -1.75
CA PHE A 88 11.09 9.75 -0.70
C PHE A 88 10.68 9.02 0.59
N PHE A 89 9.90 7.95 0.48
CA PHE A 89 9.48 7.15 1.62
C PHE A 89 10.68 6.55 2.34
N PHE A 90 11.57 5.84 1.64
CA PHE A 90 12.76 5.24 2.28
C PHE A 90 13.75 6.29 2.80
N GLY A 91 13.88 7.43 2.11
CA GLY A 91 14.74 8.53 2.54
C GLY A 91 14.25 9.21 3.82
N THR A 92 12.94 9.29 4.03
CA THR A 92 12.33 9.89 5.23
C THR A 92 12.00 8.86 6.31
N ALA A 93 11.86 7.58 5.95
CA ALA A 93 11.47 6.53 6.88
C ALA A 93 12.50 6.32 8.00
N THR A 94 13.80 6.42 7.69
CA THR A 94 14.87 6.27 8.69
C THR A 94 14.82 7.37 9.76
N ASP A 95 14.37 8.57 9.39
CA ASP A 95 14.16 9.69 10.32
C ASP A 95 12.82 9.55 11.06
N ALA A 96 11.73 9.28 10.33
CA ALA A 96 10.38 9.21 10.88
C ALA A 96 10.14 8.00 11.80
N MET A 97 10.85 6.89 11.59
CA MET A 97 10.71 5.67 12.39
C MET A 97 11.64 5.64 13.61
N LYS A 98 12.50 6.64 13.81
CA LYS A 98 13.36 6.72 14.99
C LYS A 98 12.51 6.96 16.25
N SER A 99 12.89 6.34 17.36
CA SER A 99 12.22 6.49 18.67
C SER A 99 12.53 7.83 19.35
N GLU A 100 13.54 8.55 18.88
CA GLU A 100 14.01 9.81 19.43
C GLU A 100 14.64 10.68 18.33
N GLY A 101 14.62 11.99 18.53
CA GLY A 101 15.28 12.96 17.67
C GLY A 101 15.92 14.06 18.49
N HIS A 102 16.63 14.97 17.83
CA HIS A 102 17.40 16.04 18.49
C HIS A 102 16.58 16.94 19.44
N ASN A 103 15.25 17.03 19.24
CA ASN A 103 14.36 17.88 20.06
C ASN A 103 13.09 17.16 20.52
N TRP A 104 12.99 15.83 20.37
CA TRP A 104 11.78 15.10 20.75
C TRP A 104 12.08 13.65 21.11
N LYS A 105 11.24 13.08 21.97
CA LYS A 105 11.31 11.67 22.39
C LYS A 105 9.91 11.07 22.35
N LYS A 106 9.75 9.84 21.87
CA LYS A 106 8.47 9.12 21.98
C LYS A 106 8.16 8.89 23.46
N ILE A 107 6.99 9.32 23.90
CA ILE A 107 6.47 9.00 25.23
C ILE A 107 5.79 7.64 25.12
N GLU A 108 6.38 6.62 25.73
CA GLU A 108 5.72 5.33 25.92
C GLU A 108 4.71 5.48 27.05
N VAL A 109 3.44 5.68 26.67
CA VAL A 109 2.35 5.65 27.64
C VAL A 109 2.10 4.19 27.98
N VAL A 110 2.59 3.75 29.14
CA VAL A 110 2.23 2.44 29.72
C VAL A 110 0.76 2.52 30.10
N LEU A 111 -0.11 2.03 29.23
CA LEU A 111 -1.51 1.83 29.54
C LEU A 111 -1.61 0.57 30.43
N PRO A 112 -2.47 0.57 31.47
CA PRO A 112 -2.72 -0.63 32.26
C PRO A 112 -3.15 -1.78 31.35
N GLU A 113 -2.61 -2.98 31.59
CA GLU A 113 -2.59 -4.16 30.69
C GLU A 113 -3.95 -4.71 30.25
N ASP A 114 -5.07 -4.15 30.72
CA ASP A 114 -6.41 -4.51 30.27
C ASP A 114 -6.84 -3.55 29.17
N GLU A 115 -6.51 -3.86 27.91
CA GLU A 115 -7.31 -3.64 26.66
C GLU A 115 -6.42 -3.94 25.43
N GLY A 116 -6.10 -5.22 25.22
CA GLY A 116 -5.99 -5.88 23.90
C GLY A 116 -5.33 -5.19 22.69
N PHE A 117 -4.29 -4.37 22.85
CA PHE A 117 -3.49 -3.88 21.72
C PHE A 117 -2.09 -4.49 21.76
N GLU A 118 -1.89 -5.59 21.04
CA GLU A 118 -0.56 -6.20 20.82
C GLU A 118 0.33 -5.22 20.03
N SER A 119 1.13 -4.44 20.76
CA SER A 119 2.24 -3.69 20.19
C SER A 119 3.40 -4.65 19.92
N HIS A 120 3.59 -5.04 18.65
CA HIS A 120 4.81 -5.71 18.21
C HIS A 120 6.00 -4.75 18.31
N GLY A 121 6.63 -4.69 19.49
CA GLY A 121 7.93 -4.07 19.71
C GLY A 121 9.02 -5.12 19.58
N ASP A 122 9.82 -5.03 18.51
CA ASP A 122 11.00 -5.86 18.30
C ASP A 122 12.04 -5.59 19.41
N SER A 123 12.23 -6.60 20.26
CA SER A 123 13.31 -6.67 21.23
C SER A 123 14.62 -7.04 20.52
N HIS A 124 15.47 -6.05 20.28
CA HIS A 124 16.90 -6.28 20.13
C HIS A 124 17.65 -5.35 21.09
N GLY A 125 18.06 -5.93 22.23
CA GLY A 125 18.91 -5.29 23.22
C GLY A 125 20.35 -5.17 22.72
N GLU A 126 20.92 -3.97 22.88
CA GLU A 126 22.36 -3.75 22.89
C GLU A 126 22.83 -3.84 24.34
N ASP A 127 23.49 -4.96 24.68
CA ASP A 127 24.31 -5.11 25.87
C ASP A 127 25.63 -4.36 25.64
N HIS A 128 25.70 -3.12 26.10
CA HIS A 128 26.94 -2.36 26.25
C HIS A 128 27.31 -2.31 27.74
N GLY A 129 28.14 -3.25 28.16
CA GLY A 129 28.85 -3.21 29.44
C GLY A 129 30.36 -3.17 29.22
N ASP A 130 30.94 -1.98 29.18
CA ASP A 130 32.34 -1.74 29.50
C ASP A 130 32.45 -1.45 31.00
N HIS A 131 33.29 -2.22 31.71
CA HIS A 131 34.28 -1.81 32.73
C HIS A 131 34.77 -3.01 33.56
#